data_AF-A0A7J2PVV4-F1
#
_entry.id   AF-A0A7J2PVV4-F1
#
_cell.length_a   1.000
_cell.length_b   1.000
_cell.length_c   1.000
_cell.angle_alpha   90.00
_cell.angle_beta   90.00
_cell.angle_gamma   90.00
#
_symmetry.space_group_name_H-M   'P 1'
#
loop_
_entity.id
_entity.type
_entity.pdbx_description
1 polymer ?
#
loop_
_entity_poly.entity_id
_entity_poly.type
_entity_poly.pdbx_seq_one_letter_code
_entity_poly.pdbx_strand_id
1 'polypeptide(L)'
;MPITPFHYPVAWGLSKLDKRLNLPGLIVGSFIPDIEVPFLVFFFTGVLPDHLVLHSLVGVFTLGIIISVFVTVYLYPILTTFFFHLERAKIKEVCRISPALVLSCMLGNLFHIFLDLPMHPFNPVLWPFVDPYSIVGILVLIFTIEGDISLGFLHARILINILMIIIMGILLAIIIVKNRKNLWERILVGKSYSNPKTSNNN
;
A
#
# COMPACT_ATOMS: atom_id res chain seq x y z
N MET A 1 -1.47 -6.02 -8.65
CA MET A 1 -2.25 -5.28 -9.71
C MET A 1 -1.52 -3.97 -9.96
N PRO A 2 -1.31 -3.41 -11.16
CA PRO A 2 -0.16 -2.54 -11.46
C PRO A 2 -0.17 -1.11 -10.87
N ILE A 3 -0.43 -0.90 -9.58
CA ILE A 3 -0.66 0.35 -8.83
C ILE A 3 -2.14 0.47 -8.49
N THR A 4 -2.60 -0.27 -7.49
CA THR A 4 -4.00 -0.19 -7.06
C THR A 4 -4.18 0.71 -5.84
N PRO A 5 -4.99 1.79 -5.93
CA PRO A 5 -5.42 2.55 -4.75
C PRO A 5 -6.22 1.70 -3.74
N PHE A 6 -6.51 0.44 -4.08
CA PHE A 6 -7.21 -0.52 -3.23
C PHE A 6 -6.36 -1.07 -2.08
N HIS A 7 -5.06 -0.80 -2.02
CA HIS A 7 -4.23 -1.10 -0.84
C HIS A 7 -4.27 0.02 0.22
N TYR A 8 -4.69 1.23 -0.16
CA TYR A 8 -4.82 2.36 0.77
C TYR A 8 -5.73 2.09 1.98
N PRO A 9 -6.88 1.39 1.88
CA PRO A 9 -7.72 1.12 3.05
C PRO A 9 -6.98 0.37 4.16
N VAL A 10 -6.06 -0.52 3.79
CA VAL A 10 -5.21 -1.24 4.75
C VAL A 10 -4.23 -0.28 5.41
N ALA A 11 -3.51 0.53 4.63
CA ALA A 11 -2.61 1.57 5.14
C ALA A 11 -3.34 2.55 6.09
N TRP A 12 -4.52 3.01 5.71
CA TRP A 12 -5.33 3.88 6.55
C TRP A 12 -5.78 3.18 7.82
N GLY A 13 -6.24 1.93 7.73
CA GLY A 13 -6.65 1.13 8.88
C GLY A 13 -5.52 0.98 9.89
N LEU A 14 -4.32 0.58 9.44
CA LEU A 14 -3.13 0.48 10.28
C LEU A 14 -2.82 1.79 11.01
N SER A 15 -2.92 2.94 10.32
CA SER A 15 -2.71 4.26 10.94
C SER A 15 -3.71 4.60 12.07
N LYS A 16 -4.84 3.89 12.15
CA LYS A 16 -5.83 4.06 13.23
C LYS A 16 -5.62 3.09 14.37
N LEU A 17 -5.02 1.93 14.12
CA LEU A 17 -4.71 0.95 15.13
C LEU A 17 -3.58 1.43 16.06
N ASP A 18 -2.57 2.12 15.51
CA ASP A 18 -1.49 2.72 16.30
C ASP A 18 -1.20 4.16 15.85
N LYS A 19 -1.34 5.10 16.80
CA LYS A 19 -1.12 6.55 16.56
C LYS A 19 0.35 6.90 16.31
N ARG A 20 1.28 6.01 16.64
CA ARG A 20 2.72 6.18 16.38
C ARG A 20 3.06 5.94 14.92
N LEU A 21 2.20 5.24 14.18
CA LEU A 21 2.43 4.99 12.76
C LEU A 21 2.18 6.23 11.91
N ASN A 22 3.02 6.39 10.90
CA ASN A 22 3.02 7.49 9.95
C ASN A 22 2.17 7.11 8.73
N LEU A 23 1.07 7.83 8.52
CA LEU A 23 0.16 7.53 7.43
C LEU A 23 0.82 7.70 6.04
N PRO A 24 1.56 8.79 5.73
CA PRO A 24 2.32 8.88 4.48
C PRO A 24 3.22 7.68 4.21
N GLY A 25 3.98 7.21 5.21
CA GLY A 25 4.85 6.04 5.06
C GLY A 25 4.07 4.75 4.77
N LEU A 26 2.94 4.53 5.47
CA LEU A 26 2.06 3.39 5.21
C LEU A 26 1.46 3.44 3.80
N ILE A 27 1.01 4.62 3.36
CA ILE A 27 0.44 4.85 2.02
C ILE A 27 1.49 4.52 0.97
N VAL A 28 2.65 5.16 1.02
CA VAL A 28 3.72 4.96 0.03
C VAL A 28 4.16 3.51 0.03
N GLY A 29 4.42 2.92 1.20
CA GLY A 29 4.82 1.52 1.30
C GLY A 29 3.78 0.55 0.73
N SER A 30 2.49 0.88 0.81
CA SER A 30 1.42 0.08 0.20
C SER A 30 1.33 0.17 -1.34
N PHE A 31 2.08 1.10 -1.95
CA PHE A 31 2.14 1.28 -3.40
C PHE A 31 3.48 0.89 -4.02
N ILE A 32 4.58 0.94 -3.27
CA ILE A 32 5.92 0.68 -3.81
C ILE A 32 6.04 -0.72 -4.44
N PRO A 33 5.51 -1.82 -3.87
CA PRO A 33 5.66 -3.13 -4.49
C PRO A 33 5.13 -3.19 -5.91
N ASP A 34 3.98 -2.57 -6.18
CA ASP A 34 3.35 -2.53 -7.50
C ASP A 34 4.15 -1.76 -8.57
N ILE A 35 5.12 -0.92 -8.19
CA ILE A 35 5.93 -0.15 -9.16
C ILE A 35 6.77 -1.07 -10.03
N GLU A 36 7.11 -2.28 -9.57
CA GLU A 36 7.84 -3.24 -10.40
C GLU A 36 7.00 -3.76 -11.57
N VAL A 37 5.66 -3.78 -11.45
CA VAL A 37 4.78 -4.37 -12.46
C VAL A 37 4.83 -3.58 -13.78
N PRO A 38 4.65 -2.24 -13.83
CA PRO A 38 4.83 -1.47 -15.07
C PRO A 38 6.23 -1.61 -15.68
N PHE A 39 7.26 -1.70 -14.84
CA PHE A 39 8.64 -1.88 -15.31
C PHE A 39 8.81 -3.24 -16.00
N LEU A 40 8.35 -4.32 -15.36
CA LEU A 40 8.42 -5.66 -15.92
C LEU A 40 7.58 -5.79 -17.20
N VAL A 41 6.37 -5.24 -17.20
CA VAL A 41 5.51 -5.25 -18.40
C VAL A 41 6.15 -4.49 -19.57
N PHE A 42 6.84 -3.37 -19.33
CA PHE A 42 7.45 -2.58 -20.40
C PHE A 42 8.69 -3.25 -20.99
N PHE A 43 9.55 -3.85 -20.16
CA PHE A 43 10.83 -4.42 -20.61
C PHE A 43 10.77 -5.92 -20.92
N PHE A 44 9.80 -6.65 -20.36
CA PHE A 44 9.67 -8.10 -20.45
C PHE A 44 8.24 -8.52 -20.81
N THR A 45 7.71 -7.91 -21.88
CA THR A 45 6.35 -8.16 -22.37
C THR A 45 6.07 -9.65 -22.53
N GLY A 46 5.00 -10.13 -21.87
CA GLY A 46 4.54 -11.52 -21.98
C GLY A 46 5.30 -12.53 -21.11
N VAL A 47 6.26 -12.09 -20.29
CA VAL A 47 6.98 -12.97 -19.35
C VAL A 47 6.34 -12.89 -17.97
N LEU A 48 5.93 -14.04 -17.44
CA LEU A 48 5.57 -14.20 -16.04
C LEU A 48 6.79 -14.74 -15.25
N PRO A 49 6.93 -14.42 -13.95
CA PRO A 49 6.01 -13.66 -13.11
C PRO A 49 6.07 -12.14 -13.35
N ASP A 50 4.93 -11.44 -13.23
CA ASP A 50 4.80 -9.99 -13.40
C ASP A 50 5.09 -9.18 -12.12
N HIS A 51 5.42 -9.89 -11.03
CA HIS A 51 5.93 -9.38 -9.75
C HIS A 51 7.00 -10.34 -9.22
N LEU A 52 8.08 -9.80 -8.65
CA LEU A 52 9.23 -10.61 -8.23
C LEU A 52 9.90 -10.03 -6.97
N VAL A 53 10.78 -9.04 -7.15
CA VAL A 53 11.70 -8.61 -6.10
C VAL A 53 10.93 -7.88 -5.02
N LEU A 54 10.17 -6.84 -5.36
CA LEU A 54 9.47 -6.01 -4.38
C LEU A 54 8.27 -6.72 -3.73
N HIS A 55 7.74 -7.78 -4.35
CA HIS A 55 6.72 -8.65 -3.77
C HIS A 55 7.28 -9.83 -2.95
N SER A 56 8.61 -9.89 -2.73
CA SER A 56 9.24 -10.87 -1.83
C SER A 56 9.51 -10.29 -0.45
N LEU A 57 9.55 -11.12 0.60
CA LEU A 57 9.92 -10.65 1.94
C LEU A 57 11.33 -10.04 1.96
N VAL A 58 12.27 -10.63 1.21
CA VAL A 58 13.63 -10.09 1.07
C VAL A 58 13.58 -8.69 0.47
N GLY A 59 12.85 -8.49 -0.62
CA GLY A 59 12.70 -7.18 -1.25
C GLY A 59 11.98 -6.18 -0.36
N VAL A 60 10.89 -6.58 0.31
CA VAL A 60 10.17 -5.75 1.28
C VAL A 60 11.11 -5.22 2.36
N PHE A 61 11.87 -6.10 3.02
CA PHE A 61 12.77 -5.71 4.11
C PHE A 61 14.09 -5.07 3.66
N THR A 62 14.33 -4.96 2.35
CA THR A 62 15.52 -4.31 1.78
C THR A 62 15.14 -3.12 0.89
N LEU A 63 15.00 -3.34 -0.42
CA LEU A 63 14.74 -2.32 -1.43
C LEU A 63 13.40 -1.61 -1.22
N GLY A 64 12.36 -2.35 -0.83
CA GLY A 64 11.02 -1.83 -0.57
C GLY A 64 11.03 -0.72 0.48
N ILE A 65 11.66 -0.96 1.64
CA ILE A 65 11.82 0.06 2.69
C ILE A 65 12.62 1.27 2.16
N ILE A 66 13.77 1.03 1.52
CA ILE A 66 14.66 2.11 1.04
C ILE A 66 13.91 3.02 0.07
N ILE A 67 13.27 2.44 -0.94
CA ILE A 67 12.50 3.16 -1.96
C ILE A 67 11.31 3.88 -1.30
N SER A 68 10.58 3.21 -0.41
CA SER A 68 9.42 3.81 0.27
C SER A 68 9.80 5.00 1.13
N VAL A 69 10.90 4.91 1.89
CA VAL A 69 11.40 6.03 2.70
C VAL A 69 11.82 7.18 1.78
N PHE A 70 12.59 6.89 0.73
CA PHE A 70 13.01 7.91 -0.24
C PHE A 70 11.80 8.63 -0.87
N VAL A 71 10.84 7.88 -1.39
CA VAL A 71 9.62 8.41 -2.01
C VAL A 71 8.81 9.21 -0.99
N THR A 72 8.66 8.73 0.25
CA THR A 72 7.88 9.43 1.28
C THR A 72 8.54 10.74 1.70
N VAL A 73 9.86 10.78 1.84
CA VAL A 73 10.58 11.97 2.32
C VAL A 73 10.67 13.05 1.23
N TYR A 74 10.96 12.63 -0.01
CA TYR A 74 11.33 13.57 -1.08
C TYR A 74 10.20 13.82 -2.08
N LEU A 75 9.50 12.78 -2.51
CA LEU A 75 8.51 12.88 -3.59
C LEU A 75 7.11 13.15 -3.06
N TYR A 76 6.69 12.46 -2.00
CA TYR A 76 5.34 12.59 -1.43
C TYR A 76 4.97 14.04 -1.04
N PRO A 77 5.84 14.85 -0.40
CA PRO A 77 5.50 16.24 -0.10
C PRO A 77 5.34 17.10 -1.37
N ILE A 78 6.07 16.78 -2.44
CA ILE A 78 5.96 17.50 -3.71
C ILE A 78 4.61 17.17 -4.35
N LEU A 79 4.30 15.88 -4.49
CA LEU A 79 3.05 15.41 -5.10
C LEU A 79 1.82 15.90 -4.32
N THR A 80 1.84 15.81 -2.99
CA THR A 80 0.67 16.20 -2.19
C THR A 80 0.43 17.70 -2.16
N THR A 81 1.48 18.52 -2.14
CA THR A 81 1.33 19.97 -2.31
C THR A 81 0.84 20.31 -3.72
N PHE A 82 1.37 19.66 -4.76
CA PHE A 82 0.99 19.95 -6.14
C PHE A 82 -0.46 19.58 -6.46
N PHE A 83 -0.89 18.36 -6.14
CA PHE A 83 -2.22 17.88 -6.51
C PHE A 83 -3.32 18.29 -5.52
N PHE A 84 -3.00 18.41 -4.23
CA PHE A 84 -4.00 18.64 -3.18
C PHE A 84 -3.85 19.98 -2.47
N HIS A 85 -2.92 20.83 -2.91
CA HIS A 85 -2.68 22.17 -2.38
C HIS A 85 -2.42 22.18 -0.86
N LEU A 86 -1.80 21.12 -0.33
CA LEU A 86 -1.43 21.03 1.07
C LEU A 86 -0.18 21.86 1.39
N GLU A 87 -0.13 22.44 2.58
CA GLU A 87 0.99 23.26 3.05
C GLU A 87 2.31 22.46 3.10
N ARG A 88 3.24 22.78 2.21
CA ARG A 88 4.48 22.02 2.02
C ARG A 88 5.33 21.87 3.28
N ALA A 89 5.44 22.93 4.08
CA ALA A 89 6.23 22.91 5.31
C ALA A 89 5.70 21.87 6.29
N LYS A 90 4.37 21.83 6.45
CA LYS A 90 3.67 20.86 7.28
C LYS A 90 3.89 19.43 6.78
N ILE A 91 3.73 19.17 5.48
CA ILE A 91 3.91 17.82 4.93
C ILE A 91 5.36 17.34 5.08
N LYS A 92 6.34 18.22 4.87
CA LYS A 92 7.76 17.89 5.08
C LYS A 92 8.05 17.47 6.52
N GLU A 93 7.43 18.13 7.50
CA GLU A 93 7.62 17.74 8.91
C GLU A 93 7.02 16.36 9.19
N VAL A 94 5.83 16.06 8.67
CA VAL A 94 5.23 14.73 8.81
C VAL A 94 6.04 13.65 8.10
N CYS A 95 6.63 13.97 6.96
CA CYS A 95 7.43 13.03 6.16
C CYS A 95 8.91 13.01 6.58
N ARG A 96 9.27 13.67 7.69
CA ARG A 96 10.66 13.68 8.18
C ARG A 96 11.08 12.27 8.59
N ILE A 97 12.32 11.91 8.23
CA ILE A 97 12.89 10.60 8.59
C ILE A 97 12.83 10.40 10.10
N SER A 98 12.24 9.29 10.51
CA SER A 98 12.12 8.85 11.89
C SER A 98 11.96 7.32 11.94
N PRO A 99 12.25 6.66 13.06
CA PRO A 99 12.01 5.21 13.20
C PRO A 99 10.55 4.83 12.93
N ALA A 100 9.61 5.68 13.35
CA ALA A 100 8.18 5.51 13.08
C ALA A 100 7.86 5.54 11.58
N LEU A 101 8.47 6.48 10.82
CA LEU A 101 8.31 6.55 9.36
C LEU A 101 8.84 5.28 8.69
N VAL A 102 10.06 4.85 9.05
CA VAL A 102 10.68 3.65 8.47
C VAL A 102 9.85 2.40 8.76
N LEU A 103 9.39 2.24 10.00
CA LEU A 103 8.49 1.15 10.39
C LEU A 103 7.17 1.20 9.61
N SER A 104 6.63 2.39 9.39
CA SER A 104 5.40 2.59 8.63
C SER A 104 5.56 2.23 7.16
N CYS A 105 6.67 2.62 6.53
CA CYS A 105 7.02 2.17 5.18
C CYS A 105 7.12 0.65 5.10
N MET A 106 7.83 0.02 6.05
CA MET A 106 7.97 -1.44 6.13
C MET A 106 6.61 -2.14 6.25
N LEU A 107 5.76 -1.68 7.17
CA LEU A 107 4.43 -2.25 7.36
C LEU A 107 3.53 -2.05 6.13
N GLY A 108 3.63 -0.90 5.45
CA GLY A 108 2.90 -0.68 4.20
C GLY A 108 3.25 -1.72 3.13
N ASN A 109 4.55 -1.99 2.93
CA ASN A 109 5.02 -3.01 1.99
C ASN A 109 4.59 -4.43 2.42
N LEU A 110 4.72 -4.74 3.71
CA LEU A 110 4.38 -6.06 4.25
C LEU A 110 2.89 -6.37 4.12
N PHE A 111 2.03 -5.41 4.45
CA PHE A 111 0.59 -5.60 4.34
C PHE A 111 0.11 -5.53 2.89
N HIS A 112 0.86 -4.91 1.98
CA HIS A 112 0.62 -5.01 0.55
C HIS A 112 0.74 -6.47 0.08
N ILE A 113 1.88 -7.12 0.34
CA ILE A 113 2.09 -8.50 -0.09
C ILE A 113 1.11 -9.48 0.58
N PHE A 114 0.70 -9.22 1.82
CA PHE A 114 -0.30 -10.04 2.51
C PHE A 114 -1.70 -9.89 1.92
N LEU A 115 -2.05 -8.71 1.38
CA LEU A 115 -3.31 -8.53 0.69
C LEU A 115 -3.33 -9.27 -0.66
N ASP A 116 -2.19 -9.31 -1.35
CA ASP A 116 -2.05 -9.94 -2.66
C ASP A 116 -1.96 -11.48 -2.57
N LEU A 117 -1.28 -11.99 -1.54
CA LEU A 117 -1.08 -13.43 -1.31
C LEU A 117 -2.32 -14.33 -1.58
N PRO A 118 -3.51 -14.04 -1.02
CA PRO A 118 -4.67 -14.92 -1.22
C PRO A 118 -5.22 -14.95 -2.64
N MET A 119 -5.00 -13.90 -3.46
CA MET A 119 -5.68 -13.72 -4.74
C MET A 119 -4.82 -13.93 -5.98
N HIS A 120 -3.52 -14.19 -5.84
CA HIS A 120 -2.62 -14.39 -6.99
C HIS A 120 -2.33 -15.88 -7.26
N PRO A 121 -2.21 -16.28 -8.55
CA PRO A 121 -1.97 -17.66 -8.94
C PRO A 121 -0.52 -18.10 -8.70
N PHE A 122 0.39 -17.16 -8.42
CA PHE A 122 1.76 -17.38 -7.99
C PHE A 122 2.18 -16.21 -7.09
N ASN A 123 3.07 -16.47 -6.13
CA ASN A 123 3.46 -15.48 -5.13
C ASN A 123 4.96 -15.57 -4.82
N PRO A 124 5.76 -14.55 -5.14
CA PRO A 124 7.20 -14.53 -4.88
C PRO A 124 7.54 -14.20 -3.42
N VAL A 125 6.62 -14.42 -2.47
CA VAL A 125 6.77 -14.02 -1.07
C VAL A 125 8.04 -14.57 -0.42
N LEU A 126 8.46 -15.78 -0.80
CA LEU A 126 9.70 -16.43 -0.34
C LEU A 126 10.84 -16.43 -1.37
N TRP A 127 10.71 -15.68 -2.47
CA TRP A 127 11.79 -15.51 -3.45
C TRP A 127 13.01 -14.81 -2.80
N PRO A 128 14.26 -15.18 -3.14
CA PRO A 128 14.70 -16.11 -4.18
C PRO A 128 14.83 -17.58 -3.74
N PHE A 129 14.36 -17.94 -2.54
CA PHE A 129 14.57 -19.27 -1.98
C PHE A 129 13.57 -20.32 -2.48
N VAL A 130 12.37 -19.87 -2.84
CA VAL A 130 11.27 -20.71 -3.32
C VAL A 130 10.78 -20.19 -4.68
N ASP A 131 10.45 -21.11 -5.58
CA ASP A 131 9.83 -20.79 -6.86
C ASP A 131 8.47 -20.10 -6.65
N PRO A 132 8.23 -18.88 -7.17
CA PRO A 132 6.96 -18.18 -7.02
C PRO A 132 5.73 -19.01 -7.43
N TYR A 133 5.88 -19.88 -8.44
CA TYR A 133 4.78 -20.72 -8.94
C TYR A 133 4.37 -21.83 -7.98
N SER A 134 5.20 -22.17 -6.98
CA SER A 134 4.84 -23.16 -5.98
C SER A 134 3.95 -22.60 -4.86
N ILE A 135 3.73 -21.28 -4.83
CA ILE A 135 2.91 -20.61 -3.81
C ILE A 135 1.68 -20.02 -4.47
N VAL A 136 0.59 -20.78 -4.47
CA VAL A 136 -0.71 -20.37 -5.03
C VAL A 136 -1.59 -19.78 -3.93
N GLY A 137 -2.27 -18.67 -4.22
CA GLY A 137 -3.18 -18.03 -3.29
C GLY A 137 -4.38 -18.91 -2.94
N ILE A 138 -4.76 -18.92 -1.66
CA ILE A 138 -5.83 -19.80 -1.17
C ILE A 138 -7.19 -19.52 -1.81
N LEU A 139 -7.51 -18.26 -2.13
CA LEU A 139 -8.78 -17.94 -2.80
C LEU A 139 -8.78 -18.41 -4.25
N VAL A 140 -7.63 -18.39 -4.93
CA VAL A 140 -7.50 -18.96 -6.28
C VAL A 140 -7.85 -20.44 -6.24
N LEU A 141 -7.31 -21.19 -5.27
CA LEU A 141 -7.60 -22.61 -5.11
C LEU A 141 -9.08 -22.87 -4.79
N ILE A 142 -9.69 -22.07 -3.91
CA ILE A 142 -11.11 -22.20 -3.54
C ILE A 142 -12.04 -21.94 -4.73
N PHE A 143 -11.72 -20.96 -5.57
CA PHE A 143 -12.54 -20.58 -6.72
C PHE A 143 -12.19 -21.32 -8.02
N THR A 144 -11.20 -22.23 -7.98
CA THR A 144 -10.87 -23.08 -9.12
C THR A 144 -11.98 -24.12 -9.30
N ILE A 145 -12.72 -24.00 -10.39
CA ILE A 145 -13.78 -24.94 -10.78
C ILE A 145 -13.26 -25.73 -11.98
N GLU A 146 -13.42 -27.06 -11.95
CA GLU A 146 -12.96 -27.96 -13.03
C GLU A 146 -11.47 -27.86 -13.40
N GLY A 147 -10.64 -27.35 -12.48
CA GLY A 147 -9.20 -27.17 -12.70
C GLY A 147 -8.81 -25.88 -13.43
N ASP A 148 -9.77 -24.98 -13.73
CA ASP A 148 -9.48 -23.69 -14.36
C ASP A 148 -8.95 -22.66 -13.33
N ILE A 149 -7.62 -22.60 -13.22
CA ILE A 149 -6.90 -21.64 -12.36
C ILE A 149 -7.14 -20.19 -12.80
N SER A 150 -7.36 -19.95 -14.11
CA SER A 150 -7.60 -18.59 -14.62
C SER A 150 -8.95 -18.06 -14.14
N LEU A 151 -9.96 -18.93 -14.12
CA LEU A 151 -11.26 -18.62 -13.56
C LEU A 151 -11.17 -18.40 -12.03
N GLY A 152 -10.44 -19.26 -11.32
CA GLY A 152 -10.20 -19.08 -9.89
C GLY A 152 -9.51 -17.76 -9.56
N PHE A 153 -8.51 -17.38 -10.35
CA PHE A 153 -7.81 -16.10 -10.25
C PHE A 153 -8.74 -14.92 -10.47
N LEU A 154 -9.58 -14.97 -11.51
CA LEU A 154 -10.54 -13.92 -11.82
C LEU A 154 -11.51 -13.69 -10.65
N HIS A 155 -12.09 -14.76 -10.10
CA HIS A 155 -13.02 -14.67 -8.97
C HIS A 155 -12.35 -14.15 -7.69
N ALA A 156 -11.15 -14.65 -7.37
CA ALA A 156 -10.38 -14.19 -6.22
C ALA A 156 -10.09 -12.68 -6.31
N ARG A 157 -9.68 -12.21 -7.50
CA ARG A 157 -9.47 -10.79 -7.76
C ARG A 157 -10.75 -9.98 -7.62
N ILE A 158 -11.85 -10.41 -8.22
CA ILE A 158 -13.13 -9.70 -8.14
C ILE A 158 -13.56 -9.54 -6.67
N LEU A 159 -13.49 -10.62 -5.89
CA LEU A 159 -13.86 -10.61 -4.48
C LEU A 159 -13.03 -9.60 -3.67
N ILE A 160 -11.70 -9.66 -3.75
CA ILE A 160 -10.82 -8.77 -2.99
C ILE A 160 -11.00 -7.31 -3.43
N ASN A 161 -11.12 -7.05 -4.73
CA ASN A 161 -11.36 -5.69 -5.23
C ASN A 161 -12.68 -5.11 -4.73
N ILE A 162 -13.78 -5.86 -4.82
CA ILE A 162 -15.09 -5.42 -4.30
C ILE A 162 -14.98 -5.12 -2.81
N LEU A 163 -14.33 -6.00 -2.04
CA LEU A 163 -14.12 -5.79 -0.61
C LEU A 163 -13.35 -4.49 -0.33
N MET A 164 -12.23 -4.26 -1.02
CA MET A 164 -11.43 -3.04 -0.84
C MET A 164 -12.18 -1.78 -1.27
N ILE A 165 -12.98 -1.84 -2.35
CA ILE A 165 -13.84 -0.73 -2.80
C ILE A 165 -14.89 -0.40 -1.74
N ILE A 166 -15.54 -1.42 -1.16
CA ILE A 166 -16.55 -1.22 -0.10
C ILE A 166 -15.89 -0.56 1.13
N ILE A 167 -14.74 -1.07 1.58
CA ILE A 167 -14.03 -0.50 2.73
C ILE A 167 -13.61 0.94 2.43
N MET A 168 -13.07 1.21 1.24
CA MET A 168 -12.71 2.57 0.81
C MET A 168 -13.94 3.50 0.81
N GLY A 169 -15.07 3.04 0.24
CA GLY A 169 -16.31 3.83 0.18
C GLY A 169 -16.83 4.17 1.57
N ILE A 170 -16.83 3.20 2.50
CA ILE A 170 -17.20 3.43 3.90
C ILE A 170 -16.24 4.42 4.56
N LEU A 171 -14.93 4.29 4.34
CA LEU A 171 -13.93 5.21 4.89
C LEU A 171 -14.16 6.64 4.41
N LEU A 172 -14.32 6.84 3.10
CA LEU A 172 -14.58 8.14 2.53
C LEU A 172 -15.89 8.73 3.06
N ALA A 173 -16.97 7.93 3.13
CA ALA A 173 -18.24 8.36 3.70
C ALA A 173 -18.09 8.82 5.16
N ILE A 174 -17.39 8.06 6.00
CA ILE A 174 -17.13 8.43 7.41
C ILE A 174 -16.36 9.73 7.50
N ILE A 175 -15.31 9.92 6.68
CA ILE A 175 -14.48 11.12 6.72
C ILE A 175 -15.28 12.34 6.26
N ILE A 176 -16.04 12.22 5.16
CA ILE A 176 -16.87 13.29 4.59
C ILE A 176 -17.96 13.73 5.57
N VAL A 177 -18.68 12.77 6.17
CA VAL A 177 -19.76 13.06 7.13
C VAL A 177 -19.22 13.70 8.40
N LYS A 178 -18.09 13.19 8.94
CA LYS A 178 -17.55 13.69 10.21
C LYS A 178 -16.77 15.00 10.08
N ASN A 179 -16.19 15.31 8.92
CA ASN A 179 -15.32 16.47 8.75
C ASN A 179 -15.29 16.99 7.32
N ARG A 180 -16.12 18.00 7.01
CA ARG A 180 -16.08 18.69 5.70
C ARG A 180 -14.85 19.59 5.50
N LYS A 181 -14.21 20.04 6.58
CA LYS A 181 -13.00 20.88 6.51
C LYS A 181 -11.73 20.02 6.59
N ASN A 182 -10.75 20.30 5.74
CA ASN A 182 -9.43 19.64 5.67
C ASN A 182 -9.49 18.14 5.32
N LEU A 183 -10.39 17.76 4.39
CA LEU A 183 -10.57 16.38 3.92
C LEU A 183 -9.25 15.74 3.47
N TRP A 184 -8.55 16.37 2.53
CA TRP A 184 -7.30 15.87 1.96
C TRP A 184 -6.21 15.69 3.00
N GLU A 185 -6.12 16.62 3.95
CA GLU A 185 -5.14 16.54 5.02
C GLU A 185 -5.38 15.31 5.91
N ARG A 186 -6.64 14.99 6.21
CA ARG A 186 -6.98 13.81 7.02
C ARG A 186 -6.73 12.49 6.29
N ILE A 187 -6.95 12.47 4.97
CA ILE A 187 -6.76 11.31 4.10
C ILE A 187 -5.27 11.04 3.87
N LEU A 188 -4.48 12.09 3.65
CA LEU A 188 -3.09 11.95 3.21
C LEU A 188 -2.08 12.05 4.36
N VAL A 189 -2.36 12.88 5.37
CA VAL A 189 -1.43 13.18 6.47
C VAL A 189 -1.83 12.50 7.77
N GLY A 190 -3.14 12.33 7.98
CA GLY A 190 -3.71 11.69 9.16
C GLY A 190 -4.06 12.67 10.29
N LYS A 191 -4.72 12.13 11.32
CA LYS A 191 -5.40 12.94 12.35
C LYS A 191 -4.43 13.66 13.29
N SER A 192 -3.30 13.06 13.63
CA SER A 192 -2.34 13.60 14.62
C SER A 192 -1.76 14.97 14.22
N TYR A 193 -1.71 15.28 12.93
CA TYR A 193 -1.15 16.54 12.42
C TYR A 193 -2.22 17.56 11.98
N SER A 194 -3.49 17.15 11.90
CA SER A 194 -4.61 18.02 11.52
C SER A 194 -5.10 18.96 12.63
N ASN A 195 -4.49 18.91 13.83
CA ASN A 195 -4.86 19.74 14.98
C ASN A 195 -3.66 20.60 15.43
N PRO A 196 -3.70 21.93 15.29
CA PRO A 196 -2.60 22.80 15.74
C PRO A 196 -2.47 22.91 17.28
N LYS A 197 -3.30 22.21 18.07
CA LYS A 197 -3.34 22.34 19.54
C LYS A 197 -2.44 21.36 20.31
N THR A 198 -1.63 20.52 19.65
CA THR A 198 -0.87 19.46 20.34
C THR A 198 0.65 19.62 20.34
N SER A 199 1.21 20.78 19.97
CA SER A 199 2.67 21.01 20.11
C SER A 199 3.08 21.72 21.41
N ASN A 200 2.18 21.86 22.39
CA ASN A 200 2.46 22.57 23.66
C ASN A 200 2.24 21.69 24.90
N ASN A 201 2.61 20.40 24.87
CA ASN A 201 2.81 19.61 26.09
C ASN A 201 3.62 18.35 25.74
N ASN A 202 4.94 18.45 25.86
CA ASN A 202 5.89 17.46 26.39
C ASN A 202 7.31 17.89 26.05
#